data_AF-A0A2D6NG52-F1
#
_entry.id   AF-A0A2D6NG52-F1
#
_cell.length_a   1.000
_cell.length_b   1.000
_cell.length_c   1.000
_cell.angle_alpha   90.00
_cell.angle_beta   90.00
_cell.angle_gamma   90.00
#
_symmetry.space_group_name_H-M   'P 1'
#
loop_
_entity.id
_entity.type
_entity.pdbx_description
1 polymer ?
#
loop_
_entity_poly.entity_id
_entity_poly.type
_entity_poly.pdbx_seq_one_letter_code
_entity_poly.pdbx_strand_id
1 'polypeptide(L)'
;MCVAAIGVYTIQMGHFQTSIGSPATILQEIDSHKLLEVQEKDLLLSSIIGLDWDEDSFKINAQNAFFDGMRKRPHMINFTFTNIKDEVIEENPDAFDLLEERRLYLKEKVYEISYEEGNLILTRSMKKEYNIRGIDPSKISFTTTATIDFSEVIILTKEDTSFYEENS
;
A
#
# COMPACT_ATOMS: atom_id res chain seq x y z
N MET A 1 -18.84 37.98 19.74
CA MET A 1 -17.74 38.54 18.94
C MET A 1 -16.78 37.41 18.54
N CYS A 2 -17.15 36.56 17.58
CA CYS A 2 -16.35 35.40 17.18
C CYS A 2 -16.09 35.31 15.66
N VAL A 3 -16.50 36.32 14.88
CA VAL A 3 -16.46 36.27 13.41
C VAL A 3 -15.22 36.95 12.82
N ALA A 4 -14.52 37.79 13.59
CA ALA A 4 -13.34 38.51 13.12
C ALA A 4 -12.03 37.69 13.14
N ALA A 5 -11.97 36.61 13.93
CA ALA A 5 -10.74 35.80 14.05
C ALA A 5 -10.53 34.84 12.85
N ILE A 6 -11.62 34.37 12.23
CA ILE A 6 -11.55 33.47 11.07
C ILE A 6 -11.11 34.25 9.81
N GLY A 7 -11.57 35.51 9.66
CA GLY A 7 -11.22 36.35 8.51
C GLY A 7 -9.74 36.75 8.47
N VAL A 8 -9.12 37.00 9.62
CA VAL A 8 -7.67 37.30 9.66
C VAL A 8 -6.85 36.04 9.40
N TYR A 9 -7.32 34.86 9.82
CA TYR A 9 -6.65 33.59 9.54
C TYR A 9 -6.69 33.22 8.04
N THR A 10 -7.82 33.45 7.36
CA THR A 10 -7.92 33.22 5.90
C THR A 10 -7.16 34.26 5.09
N ILE A 11 -7.12 35.53 5.53
CA ILE A 11 -6.34 36.57 4.84
C ILE A 11 -4.83 36.40 5.09
N GLN A 12 -4.40 35.96 6.28
CA GLN A 12 -3.00 35.63 6.53
C GLN A 12 -2.55 34.34 5.84
N MET A 13 -3.42 33.33 5.66
CA MET A 13 -3.07 32.18 4.80
C MET A 13 -2.99 32.53 3.31
N GLY A 14 -3.66 33.60 2.87
CA GLY A 14 -3.50 34.13 1.51
C GLY A 14 -2.13 34.78 1.25
N HIS A 15 -1.43 35.22 2.30
CA HIS A 15 -0.15 35.95 2.19
C HIS A 15 1.04 35.31 2.92
N PHE A 16 0.84 34.30 3.76
CA PHE A 16 1.91 33.39 4.15
C PHE A 16 2.12 32.37 3.03
N GLN A 17 2.86 32.79 2.01
CA GLN A 17 3.59 31.87 1.15
C GLN A 17 4.71 31.22 1.97
N THR A 18 4.34 30.45 2.98
CA THR A 18 5.27 29.49 3.57
C THR A 18 5.55 28.45 2.52
N SER A 19 6.81 28.46 2.08
CA SER A 19 7.61 27.49 1.35
C SER A 19 7.47 26.02 1.82
N ILE A 20 6.25 25.55 2.09
CA ILE A 20 5.96 24.21 2.58
C ILE A 20 5.17 23.54 1.45
N GLY A 21 5.82 22.58 0.79
CA GLY A 21 5.11 21.71 -0.16
C GLY A 21 3.91 21.08 0.54
N SER A 22 2.76 21.01 -0.15
CA SER A 22 1.51 20.59 0.48
C SER A 22 1.62 19.15 1.00
N PRO A 23 1.34 18.89 2.29
CA PRO A 23 1.28 17.53 2.83
C PRO A 23 0.06 16.75 2.33
N ALA A 24 -0.85 17.38 1.57
CA ALA A 24 -2.06 16.75 1.06
C ALA A 24 -1.75 15.49 0.21
N THR A 25 -0.70 15.51 -0.60
CA THR A 25 -0.27 14.34 -1.39
C THR A 25 0.07 13.18 -0.46
N ILE A 26 0.83 13.43 0.61
CA ILE A 26 1.20 12.39 1.58
C ILE A 26 -0.04 11.84 2.30
N LEU A 27 -0.97 12.71 2.70
CA LEU A 27 -2.20 12.29 3.38
C LEU A 27 -3.11 11.42 2.48
N GLN A 28 -3.23 11.77 1.19
CA GLN A 28 -3.98 10.98 0.22
C GLN A 28 -3.37 9.58 0.00
N GLU A 29 -2.04 9.48 0.03
CA GLU A 29 -1.35 8.19 -0.07
C GLU A 29 -1.62 7.32 1.16
N ILE A 30 -1.62 7.89 2.37
CA ILE A 30 -1.97 7.14 3.60
C ILE A 30 -3.37 6.52 3.51
N ASP A 31 -4.37 7.27 3.03
CA ASP A 31 -5.73 6.73 2.88
C ASP A 31 -5.80 5.66 1.78
N SER A 32 -5.04 5.82 0.69
CA SER A 32 -4.94 4.82 -0.37
C SER A 32 -4.26 3.53 0.12
N HIS A 33 -3.29 3.64 1.05
CA HIS A 33 -2.66 2.48 1.69
C HIS A 33 -3.60 1.72 2.62
N LYS A 34 -4.51 2.40 3.32
CA LYS A 34 -5.58 1.73 4.10
C LYS A 34 -6.56 0.98 3.20
N LEU A 35 -6.89 1.55 2.04
CA LEU A 35 -7.72 0.83 1.06
C LEU A 35 -7.02 -0.43 0.55
N LEU A 36 -5.71 -0.35 0.29
CA LEU A 36 -4.90 -1.50 -0.09
C LEU A 36 -4.94 -2.59 1.00
N GLU A 37 -4.76 -2.22 2.27
CA GLU A 37 -4.84 -3.14 3.42
C GLU A 37 -6.17 -3.92 3.45
N VAL A 38 -7.30 -3.22 3.28
CA VAL A 38 -8.62 -3.87 3.25
C VAL A 38 -8.74 -4.83 2.06
N GLN A 39 -8.22 -4.43 0.89
CA GLN A 39 -8.23 -5.28 -0.31
C GLN A 39 -7.30 -6.49 -0.17
N GLU A 40 -6.17 -6.34 0.52
CA GLU A 40 -5.22 -7.42 0.84
C GLU A 40 -5.84 -8.42 1.81
N LYS A 41 -6.52 -7.95 2.86
CA LYS A 41 -7.22 -8.79 3.81
C LYS A 41 -8.35 -9.59 3.15
N ASP A 42 -9.18 -8.93 2.35
CA ASP A 42 -10.24 -9.58 1.58
C ASP A 42 -9.67 -10.62 0.61
N LEU A 43 -8.60 -10.27 -0.11
CA LEU A 43 -7.94 -11.20 -1.00
C LEU A 43 -7.40 -12.41 -0.23
N LEU A 44 -6.70 -12.19 0.86
CA LEU A 44 -6.11 -13.24 1.68
C LEU A 44 -7.18 -14.19 2.23
N LEU A 45 -8.29 -13.66 2.75
CA LEU A 45 -9.45 -14.45 3.18
C LEU A 45 -10.00 -15.29 2.03
N SER A 46 -10.27 -14.68 0.87
CA SER A 46 -10.78 -15.41 -0.30
C SER A 46 -9.83 -16.49 -0.83
N SER A 47 -8.52 -16.32 -0.62
CA SER A 47 -7.48 -17.24 -1.08
C SER A 47 -7.33 -18.48 -0.21
N ILE A 48 -7.85 -18.47 1.01
CA ILE A 48 -7.71 -19.57 1.96
C ILE A 48 -9.01 -20.32 2.26
N ILE A 49 -10.13 -19.86 1.67
CA ILE A 49 -11.41 -20.59 1.69
C ILE A 49 -11.22 -22.00 1.13
N GLY A 50 -11.70 -22.98 1.88
CA GLY A 50 -11.58 -24.40 1.52
C GLY A 50 -10.17 -24.99 1.58
N LEU A 51 -9.17 -24.26 2.06
CA LEU A 51 -7.85 -24.84 2.38
C LEU A 51 -7.85 -25.46 3.77
N ASP A 52 -7.15 -26.57 3.92
CA ASP A 52 -6.95 -27.21 5.22
C ASP A 52 -5.78 -26.54 5.97
N TRP A 53 -6.10 -25.87 7.08
CA TRP A 53 -5.13 -25.19 7.95
C TRP A 53 -4.19 -26.15 8.67
N ASP A 54 -4.58 -27.41 8.79
CA ASP A 54 -3.82 -28.43 9.51
C ASP A 54 -2.88 -29.21 8.57
N GLU A 55 -2.88 -28.89 7.27
CA GLU A 55 -2.00 -29.50 6.27
C GLU A 55 -0.61 -28.83 6.23
N ASP A 56 0.46 -29.63 6.14
CA ASP A 56 1.85 -29.13 6.01
C ASP A 56 2.03 -28.18 4.81
N SER A 57 1.22 -28.35 3.76
CA SER A 57 1.28 -27.55 2.55
C SER A 57 0.46 -26.26 2.62
N PHE A 58 -0.28 -26.02 3.72
CA PHE A 58 -1.20 -24.90 3.89
C PHE A 58 -0.58 -23.56 3.52
N LYS A 59 0.58 -23.22 4.12
CA LYS A 59 1.29 -21.95 3.83
C LYS A 59 1.55 -21.77 2.33
N ILE A 60 2.06 -22.82 1.67
CA ILE A 60 2.44 -22.75 0.26
C ILE A 60 1.19 -22.60 -0.60
N ASN A 61 0.11 -23.31 -0.28
CA ASN A 61 -1.17 -23.22 -0.99
C ASN A 61 -1.79 -21.83 -0.83
N ALA A 62 -1.83 -21.31 0.41
CA ALA A 62 -2.31 -19.96 0.72
C ALA A 62 -1.49 -18.90 -0.03
N GLN A 63 -0.17 -19.02 -0.03
CA GLN A 63 0.71 -18.11 -0.77
C GLN A 63 0.42 -18.13 -2.27
N ASN A 64 0.33 -19.32 -2.87
CA ASN A 64 0.05 -19.45 -4.30
C ASN A 64 -1.33 -18.87 -4.65
N ALA A 65 -2.35 -19.21 -3.87
CA ALA A 65 -3.71 -18.71 -4.07
C ALA A 65 -3.79 -17.17 -3.92
N PHE A 66 -3.07 -16.58 -2.96
CA PHE A 66 -2.98 -15.14 -2.78
C PHE A 66 -2.40 -14.44 -4.01
N PHE A 67 -1.24 -14.90 -4.49
CA PHE A 67 -0.59 -14.27 -5.65
C PHE A 67 -1.31 -14.56 -6.97
N ASP A 68 -2.03 -15.67 -7.09
CA ASP A 68 -2.89 -15.95 -8.24
C ASP A 68 -4.15 -15.08 -8.22
N GLY A 69 -4.71 -14.82 -7.04
CA GLY A 69 -5.81 -13.87 -6.88
C GLY A 69 -5.35 -12.42 -7.13
N MET A 70 -4.14 -12.05 -6.72
CA MET A 70 -3.56 -10.74 -7.00
C MET A 70 -3.39 -10.50 -8.50
N ARG A 71 -3.06 -11.53 -9.28
CA ARG A 71 -3.00 -11.46 -10.76
C ARG A 71 -4.34 -11.00 -11.37
N LYS A 72 -5.47 -11.34 -10.74
CA LYS A 72 -6.82 -10.92 -11.15
C LYS A 72 -7.19 -9.51 -10.67
N ARG A 73 -6.31 -8.86 -9.88
CA ARG A 73 -6.49 -7.51 -9.33
C ARG A 73 -5.33 -6.57 -9.77
N PRO A 74 -5.20 -6.22 -11.08
CA PRO A 74 -4.08 -5.42 -11.59
C PRO A 74 -3.92 -4.07 -10.91
N HIS A 75 -5.00 -3.48 -10.40
CA HIS A 75 -4.97 -2.21 -9.69
C HIS A 75 -4.16 -2.29 -8.39
N MET A 76 -4.23 -3.40 -7.65
CA MET A 76 -3.44 -3.61 -6.43
C MET A 76 -1.95 -3.71 -6.76
N ILE A 77 -1.61 -4.48 -7.79
CA ILE A 77 -0.23 -4.64 -8.26
C ILE A 77 0.34 -3.28 -8.65
N ASN A 78 -0.38 -2.55 -9.50
CA ASN A 78 0.07 -1.24 -9.98
C ASN A 78 0.17 -0.22 -8.85
N PHE A 79 -0.80 -0.16 -7.93
CA PHE A 79 -0.74 0.74 -6.79
C PHE A 79 0.45 0.43 -5.88
N THR A 80 0.68 -0.85 -5.55
CA THR A 80 1.81 -1.28 -4.72
C THR A 80 3.14 -0.91 -5.37
N PHE A 81 3.26 -1.13 -6.67
CA PHE A 81 4.46 -0.86 -7.45
C PHE A 81 4.69 0.63 -7.75
N THR A 82 3.63 1.46 -7.73
CA THR A 82 3.74 2.89 -8.05
C THR A 82 4.61 3.62 -7.04
N ASN A 83 5.57 4.40 -7.54
CA ASN A 83 6.52 5.20 -6.74
C ASN A 83 7.37 4.37 -5.78
N ILE A 84 7.49 3.06 -6.00
CA ILE A 84 8.39 2.24 -5.19
C ILE A 84 9.84 2.69 -5.38
N LYS A 85 10.57 2.81 -4.27
CA LYS A 85 11.97 3.19 -4.25
C LYS A 85 12.81 1.97 -3.92
N ASP A 86 13.42 1.41 -4.94
CA ASP A 86 14.27 0.23 -4.86
C ASP A 86 15.32 0.26 -5.97
N GLU A 87 16.58 -0.04 -5.63
CA GLU A 87 17.72 0.06 -6.53
C GLU A 87 17.54 -0.82 -7.78
N VAL A 88 16.93 -2.01 -7.65
CA VAL A 88 16.75 -2.93 -8.78
C VAL A 88 15.80 -2.34 -9.84
N ILE A 89 14.76 -1.64 -9.37
CA ILE A 89 13.76 -1.01 -10.24
C ILE A 89 14.34 0.25 -10.88
N GLU A 90 15.12 1.03 -10.13
CA GLU A 90 15.79 2.23 -10.66
C GLU A 90 16.84 1.87 -11.72
N GLU A 91 17.59 0.78 -11.53
CA GLU A 91 18.60 0.31 -12.48
C GLU A 91 17.99 -0.36 -13.72
N ASN A 92 16.83 -1.01 -13.59
CA ASN A 92 16.21 -1.80 -14.67
C ASN A 92 14.70 -1.56 -14.79
N PRO A 93 14.25 -0.32 -15.08
CA PRO A 93 12.82 0.01 -15.12
C PRO A 93 12.04 -0.83 -16.14
N ASP A 94 12.64 -1.08 -17.31
CA ASP A 94 12.01 -1.82 -18.42
C ASP A 94 11.74 -3.31 -18.07
N ALA A 95 12.47 -3.88 -17.10
CA ALA A 95 12.24 -5.25 -16.64
C ALA A 95 10.87 -5.41 -15.96
N PHE A 96 10.23 -4.29 -15.59
CA PHE A 96 8.94 -4.26 -14.89
C PHE A 96 7.84 -3.63 -15.75
N ASP A 97 7.97 -3.65 -17.07
CA ASP A 97 6.92 -3.17 -17.99
C ASP A 97 5.68 -4.07 -17.98
N LEU A 98 5.88 -5.37 -17.73
CA LEU A 98 4.80 -6.35 -17.68
C LEU A 98 4.26 -6.52 -16.27
N LEU A 99 2.93 -6.68 -16.18
CA LEU A 99 2.23 -6.88 -14.91
C LEU A 99 2.74 -8.12 -14.15
N GLU A 100 3.10 -9.17 -14.89
CA GLU A 100 3.60 -10.43 -14.31
C GLU A 100 4.94 -10.22 -13.61
N GLU A 101 5.85 -9.44 -14.19
CA GLU A 101 7.16 -9.18 -13.58
C GLU A 101 7.03 -8.30 -12.33
N ARG A 102 6.11 -7.33 -12.34
CA ARG A 102 5.75 -6.59 -11.13
C ARG A 102 5.22 -7.53 -10.05
N ARG A 103 4.31 -8.44 -10.40
CA ARG A 103 3.74 -9.41 -9.43
C ARG A 103 4.81 -10.31 -8.83
N LEU A 104 5.73 -10.83 -9.65
CA LEU A 104 6.84 -11.66 -9.19
C LEU A 104 7.77 -10.87 -8.27
N TYR A 105 8.11 -9.65 -8.64
CA TYR A 105 8.87 -8.75 -7.76
C TYR A 105 8.17 -8.54 -6.41
N LEU A 106 6.87 -8.23 -6.43
CA LEU A 106 6.10 -8.03 -5.20
C LEU A 106 6.13 -9.29 -4.31
N LYS A 107 6.01 -10.48 -4.92
CA LYS A 107 6.09 -11.77 -4.21
C LYS A 107 7.45 -11.99 -3.55
N GLU A 108 8.53 -11.55 -4.18
CA GLU A 108 9.90 -11.82 -3.69
C GLU A 108 10.44 -10.75 -2.74
N LYS A 109 9.97 -9.50 -2.88
CA LYS A 109 10.58 -8.34 -2.21
C LYS A 109 9.65 -7.57 -1.29
N VAL A 110 8.34 -7.57 -1.57
CA VAL A 110 7.38 -6.70 -0.88
C VAL A 110 6.53 -7.46 0.11
N TYR A 111 6.16 -8.70 -0.20
CA TYR A 111 5.27 -9.51 0.63
C TYR A 111 5.98 -10.73 1.21
N GLU A 112 5.69 -11.01 2.46
CA GLU A 112 6.06 -12.24 3.15
C GLU A 112 4.81 -12.89 3.73
N ILE A 113 4.66 -14.20 3.52
CA ILE A 113 3.59 -15.00 4.13
C ILE A 113 4.22 -16.05 5.04
N SER A 114 3.88 -16.02 6.32
CA SER A 114 4.27 -17.03 7.31
C SER A 114 3.03 -17.69 7.93
N TYR A 115 3.24 -18.88 8.50
CA TYR A 115 2.22 -19.62 9.22
C TYR A 115 2.82 -20.10 10.53
N GLU A 116 2.39 -19.49 11.63
CA GLU A 116 2.99 -19.66 12.96
C GLU A 116 1.90 -19.72 14.01
N GLU A 117 1.98 -20.70 14.91
CA GLU A 117 1.06 -20.84 16.05
C GLU A 117 -0.43 -20.84 15.66
N GLY A 118 -0.77 -21.39 14.48
CA GLY A 118 -2.14 -21.44 13.97
C GLY A 118 -2.62 -20.14 13.31
N ASN A 119 -1.74 -19.17 13.10
CA ASN A 119 -2.04 -17.89 12.47
C ASN A 119 -1.35 -17.78 11.11
N LEU A 120 -2.10 -17.35 10.09
CA LEU A 120 -1.55 -16.96 8.81
C LEU A 120 -1.22 -15.46 8.87
N ILE A 121 0.04 -15.13 8.62
CA ILE A 121 0.56 -13.77 8.74
C ILE A 121 1.02 -13.32 7.35
N LEU A 122 0.43 -12.25 6.84
CA LEU A 122 0.85 -11.55 5.64
C LEU A 122 1.51 -10.23 6.06
N THR A 123 2.80 -10.11 5.80
CA THR A 123 3.56 -8.87 6.00
C THR A 123 3.81 -8.21 4.65
N ARG A 124 3.44 -6.94 4.51
CA ARG A 124 3.84 -6.10 3.37
C ARG A 124 4.83 -5.05 3.86
N SER A 125 5.99 -4.94 3.22
CA SER A 125 6.96 -3.89 3.49
C SER A 125 7.51 -3.30 2.20
N MET A 126 7.47 -1.97 2.07
CA MET A 126 7.99 -1.27 0.90
C MET A 126 8.33 0.19 1.22
N LYS A 127 9.23 0.75 0.42
CA LYS A 127 9.62 2.15 0.48
C LYS A 127 9.07 2.86 -0.76
N LYS A 128 8.45 4.02 -0.59
CA LYS A 128 7.95 4.84 -1.70
C LYS A 128 8.53 6.24 -1.71
N GLU A 129 8.80 6.78 -2.89
CA GLU A 129 9.32 8.14 -3.08
C GLU A 129 8.34 9.02 -3.84
N TYR A 130 8.01 10.16 -3.24
CA TYR A 130 7.09 11.14 -3.80
C TYR A 130 7.79 12.46 -4.06
N ASN A 131 7.57 12.99 -5.25
CA ASN A 131 7.98 14.34 -5.59
C ASN A 131 6.99 15.35 -5.02
N ILE A 132 7.42 16.12 -4.03
CA ILE A 132 6.66 17.22 -3.46
C ILE A 132 7.03 18.49 -4.23
N ARG A 133 6.03 19.04 -4.92
CA ARG A 133 6.15 20.32 -5.64
C ARG A 133 5.34 21.39 -4.94
N GLY A 134 5.80 22.64 -5.05
CA GLY A 134 5.02 23.80 -4.64
C GLY A 134 3.69 23.85 -5.42
N ILE A 135 2.63 24.32 -4.75
CA ILE A 135 1.28 24.43 -5.35
C ILE A 135 1.30 25.30 -6.61
N ASP A 136 2.18 26.30 -6.64
CA ASP A 136 2.41 27.16 -7.80
C ASP A 136 3.90 27.07 -8.22
N PRO A 137 4.23 26.24 -9.23
CA PRO A 137 5.61 26.07 -9.68
C PRO A 137 6.21 27.34 -10.31
N SER A 138 5.37 28.32 -10.67
CA SER A 138 5.86 29.63 -11.15
C SER A 138 6.34 30.54 -10.02
N LYS A 139 5.96 30.25 -8.77
CA LYS A 139 6.33 31.02 -7.57
C LYS A 139 7.29 30.29 -6.64
N ILE A 140 7.21 28.95 -6.60
CA ILE A 140 8.07 28.10 -5.78
C ILE A 140 8.71 27.06 -6.70
N SER A 141 9.99 27.25 -7.02
CA SER A 141 10.70 26.43 -8.00
C SER A 141 11.47 25.25 -7.41
N PHE A 142 11.52 25.09 -6.09
CA PHE A 142 12.19 23.93 -5.50
C PHE A 142 11.25 22.72 -5.49
N THR A 143 11.77 21.59 -5.98
CA THR A 143 11.16 20.27 -5.81
C THR A 143 11.90 19.59 -4.67
N THR A 144 11.16 18.95 -3.77
CA THR A 144 11.74 18.11 -2.71
C THR A 144 11.15 16.71 -2.83
N THR A 145 11.91 15.70 -2.43
CA THR A 145 11.44 14.32 -2.41
C THR A 145 11.13 13.92 -0.97
N ALA A 146 10.02 13.23 -0.78
CA ALA A 146 9.72 12.53 0.46
C ALA A 146 9.80 11.03 0.22
N THR A 147 10.59 10.36 1.04
CA THR A 147 10.61 8.91 1.09
C THR A 147 9.82 8.45 2.31
N ILE A 148 8.91 7.50 2.12
CA ILE A 148 8.06 6.96 3.17
C ILE A 148 8.21 5.44 3.17
N ASP A 149 8.47 4.89 4.35
CA ASP A 149 8.46 3.45 4.59
C ASP A 149 7.05 3.03 5.03
N PHE A 150 6.46 2.11 4.27
CA PHE A 150 5.17 1.51 4.59
C PHE A 150 5.41 0.05 5.02
N SER A 151 4.91 -0.29 6.19
CA SER A 151 4.89 -1.67 6.68
C SER A 151 3.50 -1.96 7.22
N GLU A 152 2.94 -3.11 6.83
CA GLU A 152 1.62 -3.56 7.24
C GLU A 152 1.66 -5.05 7.55
N VAL A 153 0.91 -5.47 8.58
CA VAL A 153 0.87 -6.86 9.03
C VAL A 153 -0.58 -7.28 9.21
N ILE A 154 -1.04 -8.19 8.36
CA ILE A 154 -2.37 -8.78 8.40
C ILE A 154 -2.25 -10.17 9.02
N ILE A 155 -2.95 -10.39 10.13
CA ILE A 155 -2.99 -11.66 10.83
C ILE A 155 -4.39 -12.24 10.66
N LEU A 156 -4.48 -13.48 10.20
CA LEU A 156 -5.71 -14.25 10.12
C LEU A 156 -5.63 -15.52 10.95
N THR A 157 -6.73 -15.80 11.63
CA THR A 157 -6.96 -17.03 12.37
C THR A 157 -7.93 -17.95 11.61
N LYS A 158 -8.00 -19.22 12.03
CA LYS A 158 -9.02 -20.18 11.54
C LYS A 158 -10.46 -19.72 11.84
N GLU A 159 -10.64 -18.91 12.88
CA GLU A 159 -11.97 -18.37 13.25
C GLU A 159 -12.40 -17.27 12.28
N ASP A 160 -11.47 -16.41 11.85
CA ASP A 160 -11.73 -15.32 10.90
C ASP A 160 -12.23 -15.85 9.54
N THR A 161 -11.73 -17.01 9.11
CA THR A 161 -12.13 -17.66 7.85
C THR A 161 -13.52 -18.28 7.93
N SER A 162 -13.81 -18.98 9.02
CA SER A 162 -15.14 -19.57 9.27
C SER A 162 -16.25 -18.51 9.20
N PHE A 163 -16.02 -17.33 9.81
CA PHE A 163 -16.97 -16.23 9.75
C PHE A 163 -17.16 -15.68 8.33
N TYR A 164 -16.09 -15.62 7.53
CA TYR A 164 -16.17 -15.15 6.14
C TYR A 164 -16.95 -16.12 5.25
N GLU A 165 -16.73 -17.44 5.40
CA GLU A 165 -17.46 -18.47 4.65
C GLU A 165 -18.98 -18.46 4.95
N GLU A 166 -19.38 -18.17 6.19
CA GLU A 166 -20.80 -18.10 6.57
C GLU A 166 -21.54 -16.86 6.02
N ASN A 167 -20.80 -15.82 5.60
CA ASN A 167 -21.36 -14.52 5.20
C ASN A 167 -21.03 -14.12 3.74
N SER A 168 -20.45 -15.03 2.94
CA SER A 168 -20.15 -14.84 1.51
C SER A 168 -21.11 -15.59 0.60
#